data_AF-A0A941WFK4-F1
#
_entry.id   AF-A0A941WFK4-F1
#
_cell.length_a   1.000
_cell.length_b   1.000
_cell.length_c   1.000
_cell.angle_alpha   90.00
_cell.angle_beta   90.00
_cell.angle_gamma   90.00
#
_symmetry.space_group_name_H-M   'P 1'
#
loop_
_entity.id
_entity.type
_entity.pdbx_description
1 polymer ?
#
loop_
_entity_poly.entity_id
_entity_poly.type
_entity_poly.pdbx_seq_one_letter_code
_entity_poly.pdbx_strand_id
1 'polypeptide(L)'
;MASEALNKYIEKRYDRWLDYAKYHCSLAGMTSEAIDVLNEVMCMLLQKNPEYISRLMDSKQGKYTELDFYILQMIKLNITSDTSPYRHKYKPIPVDDNVDWRRLNIIDNQEEEPDKNEYIRDRLQEVRKILDSLEISESAIRIFTWKFFAGESFADWPGPESKKELYEIYKRVFKAILDKKDGKLLF
;
A
#
# COMPACT_ATOMS: atom_id res chain seq x y z
N MET A 1 27.17 -7.50 2.16
CA MET A 1 27.05 -8.97 2.25
C MET A 1 27.77 -9.40 3.52
N ALA A 2 27.08 -10.08 4.45
CA ALA A 2 27.71 -10.58 5.68
C ALA A 2 28.85 -11.56 5.35
N SER A 3 29.91 -11.59 6.16
CA SER A 3 31.01 -12.53 5.92
C SER A 3 30.53 -13.96 6.14
N GLU A 4 31.03 -14.92 5.34
CA GLU A 4 30.66 -16.32 5.45
C GLU A 4 30.94 -16.90 6.86
N ALA A 5 31.97 -16.39 7.53
CA ALA A 5 32.30 -16.73 8.90
C ALA A 5 31.23 -16.27 9.90
N LEU A 6 30.66 -15.07 9.72
CA LEU A 6 29.58 -14.55 10.57
C LEU A 6 28.30 -15.39 10.41
N ASN A 7 27.94 -15.77 9.18
CA ASN A 7 26.75 -16.59 8.95
C ASN A 7 26.86 -17.95 9.64
N LYS A 8 28.00 -18.64 9.49
CA LYS A 8 28.25 -19.91 10.20
C LYS A 8 28.22 -19.75 11.72
N TYR A 9 28.68 -18.60 12.23
CA TYR A 9 28.64 -18.30 13.66
C TYR A 9 27.19 -18.13 14.15
N ILE A 10 26.38 -17.38 13.41
CA ILE A 10 24.96 -17.15 13.70
C ILE A 10 24.21 -18.47 13.66
N GLU A 11 24.32 -19.25 12.59
CA GLU A 11 23.62 -20.54 12.44
C GLU A 11 23.86 -21.48 13.63
N LYS A 12 25.10 -21.56 14.11
CA LYS A 12 25.46 -22.44 15.25
C LYS A 12 24.84 -22.00 16.58
N ARG A 13 24.59 -20.70 16.76
CA ARG A 13 24.18 -20.12 18.05
C ARG A 13 22.76 -19.59 18.08
N TYR A 14 22.10 -19.52 16.92
CA TYR A 14 20.77 -18.96 16.74
C TYR A 14 19.76 -19.59 17.69
N ASP A 15 19.67 -20.92 17.74
CA ASP A 15 18.71 -21.63 18.60
C ASP A 15 18.84 -21.24 20.07
N ARG A 16 20.09 -21.08 20.54
CA ARG A 16 20.37 -20.69 21.92
C ARG A 16 19.97 -19.25 22.22
N TRP A 17 20.20 -18.34 21.28
CA TRP A 17 19.73 -16.95 21.41
C TRP A 17 18.20 -16.87 21.34
N LEU A 18 17.57 -17.72 20.54
CA LEU A 18 16.12 -17.82 20.43
C LEU A 18 15.50 -18.33 21.74
N ASP A 19 16.08 -19.33 22.38
CA ASP A 19 15.62 -19.81 23.69
C ASP A 19 15.72 -18.71 24.76
N TYR A 20 16.79 -17.93 24.73
CA TYR A 20 16.94 -16.77 25.62
C TYR A 20 15.90 -15.68 25.33
N ALA A 21 15.63 -15.39 24.05
CA ALA A 21 14.57 -14.46 23.65
C ALA A 21 13.19 -14.94 24.12
N LYS A 22 12.85 -16.22 23.91
CA LYS A 22 11.60 -16.83 24.37
C LYS A 22 11.42 -16.71 25.89
N TYR A 23 12.46 -16.98 26.65
CA TYR A 23 12.44 -16.84 28.11
C TYR A 23 12.15 -15.41 28.54
N HIS A 24 12.82 -14.41 27.96
CA HIS A 24 12.59 -13.01 28.33
C HIS A 24 11.26 -12.45 27.80
N CYS A 25 10.83 -12.87 26.61
CA CYS A 25 9.53 -12.51 26.05
C CYS A 25 8.38 -13.06 26.89
N SER A 26 8.47 -14.28 27.42
CA SER A 26 7.43 -14.82 28.30
C SER A 26 7.30 -14.05 29.60
N LEU A 27 8.42 -13.62 30.20
CA LEU A 27 8.42 -12.75 31.38
C LEU A 27 7.80 -11.37 31.10
N ALA A 28 7.90 -10.87 29.87
CA ALA A 28 7.36 -9.57 29.47
C ALA A 28 5.93 -9.64 28.90
N GLY A 29 5.29 -10.82 28.87
CA GLY A 29 3.96 -11.01 28.30
C GLY A 29 3.90 -10.97 26.76
N MET A 30 5.05 -11.14 26.08
CA MET A 30 5.21 -11.06 24.63
C MET A 30 5.55 -12.43 24.02
N THR A 31 4.89 -13.50 24.45
CA THR A 31 5.31 -14.90 24.17
C THR A 31 5.41 -15.26 22.69
N SER A 32 4.63 -14.61 21.82
CA SER A 32 4.64 -14.84 20.36
C SER A 32 5.73 -14.06 19.62
N GLU A 33 6.40 -13.11 20.28
CA GLU A 33 7.24 -12.11 19.61
C GLU A 33 8.75 -12.44 19.66
N ALA A 34 9.13 -13.55 20.29
CA ALA A 34 10.53 -13.90 20.51
C ALA A 34 11.36 -14.03 19.22
N ILE A 35 10.75 -14.53 18.15
CA ILE A 35 11.40 -14.65 16.83
C ILE A 35 11.60 -13.26 16.22
N ASP A 36 10.57 -12.42 16.28
CA ASP A 36 10.60 -11.08 15.69
C ASP A 36 11.62 -10.18 16.40
N VAL A 37 11.68 -10.25 17.73
CA VAL A 37 12.70 -9.57 18.54
C VAL A 37 14.10 -10.01 18.13
N LEU A 38 14.34 -11.33 18.02
CA LEU A 38 15.65 -11.84 17.64
C LEU A 38 16.05 -11.39 16.23
N ASN A 39 15.11 -11.43 15.28
CA ASN A 39 15.34 -11.00 13.91
C ASN A 39 15.65 -9.51 13.82
N GLU A 40 14.98 -8.66 14.60
CA GLU A 40 15.31 -7.23 14.67
C GLU A 40 16.74 -7.04 15.22
N VAL A 41 17.15 -7.76 16.27
CA VAL A 41 18.54 -7.73 16.77
C VAL A 41 19.53 -8.17 15.70
N MET A 42 19.23 -9.22 14.92
CA MET A 42 20.09 -9.66 13.81
C MET A 42 20.20 -8.59 12.72
N CYS A 43 19.09 -7.95 12.34
CA CYS A 43 19.10 -6.85 11.39
C CYS A 43 19.97 -5.69 11.89
N MET A 44 19.86 -5.31 13.17
CA MET A 44 20.70 -4.27 13.77
C MET A 44 22.17 -4.64 13.78
N LEU A 45 22.49 -5.92 14.05
CA LEU A 45 23.86 -6.42 14.02
C LEU A 45 24.45 -6.35 12.60
N LEU A 46 23.70 -6.79 11.59
CA LEU A 46 24.15 -6.81 10.19
C LEU A 46 24.35 -5.42 9.59
N GLN A 47 23.77 -4.37 10.20
CA GLN A 47 24.00 -2.98 9.83
C GLN A 47 25.29 -2.38 10.44
N LYS A 48 25.92 -3.06 11.41
CA LYS A 48 27.18 -2.58 12.02
C LYS A 48 28.37 -2.79 11.08
N ASN A 49 29.45 -2.03 11.35
CA ASN A 49 30.70 -2.18 10.60
C ASN A 49 31.24 -3.63 10.74
N PRO A 50 31.53 -4.35 9.65
CA PRO A 50 32.00 -5.73 9.68
C PRO A 50 33.30 -5.91 10.49
N GLU A 51 34.21 -4.94 10.50
CA GLU A 51 35.45 -5.00 11.28
C GLU A 51 35.20 -4.96 12.80
N TYR A 52 34.13 -4.30 13.21
CA TYR A 52 33.71 -4.26 14.61
C TYR A 52 33.09 -5.59 15.03
N ILE A 53 32.30 -6.21 14.15
CA ILE A 53 31.70 -7.53 14.40
C ILE A 53 32.77 -8.61 14.47
N SER A 54 33.77 -8.60 13.57
CA SER A 54 34.90 -9.53 13.62
C SER A 54 35.65 -9.45 14.95
N ARG A 55 35.94 -8.23 15.44
CA ARG A 55 36.57 -8.03 16.75
C ARG A 55 35.76 -8.66 17.89
N LEU A 56 34.44 -8.49 17.89
CA LEU A 56 33.54 -9.07 18.89
C LEU A 56 33.44 -10.61 18.81
N MET A 57 33.64 -11.19 17.62
CA MET A 57 33.70 -12.65 17.46
C MET A 57 35.02 -13.24 17.97
N ASP A 58 36.12 -12.51 17.76
CA ASP A 58 37.46 -12.95 18.13
C ASP A 58 37.72 -12.80 19.64
N SER A 59 37.08 -11.84 20.30
CA SER A 59 37.16 -11.64 21.76
C SER A 59 36.34 -12.70 22.51
N LYS A 60 37.04 -13.72 23.01
CA LYS A 60 36.45 -14.81 23.80
C LYS A 60 36.47 -14.50 25.30
N GLN A 61 35.33 -14.68 25.94
CA GLN A 61 35.18 -14.70 27.39
C GLN A 61 34.64 -16.07 27.81
N GLY A 62 35.55 -17.03 28.03
CA GLY A 62 35.21 -18.41 28.36
C GLY A 62 34.55 -19.16 27.21
N LYS A 63 33.31 -19.65 27.43
CA LYS A 63 32.52 -20.39 26.41
C LYS A 63 31.78 -19.47 25.43
N TYR A 64 31.68 -18.18 25.76
CA TYR A 64 30.97 -17.17 24.99
C TYR A 64 31.93 -16.14 24.42
N THR A 65 31.52 -15.44 23.38
CA THR A 65 32.23 -14.28 22.83
C THR A 65 31.55 -13.00 23.26
N GLU A 66 32.23 -11.87 23.13
CA GLU A 66 31.60 -10.57 23.37
C GLU A 66 30.43 -10.31 22.42
N LEU A 67 30.45 -10.91 21.22
CA LEU A 67 29.30 -10.88 20.31
C LEU A 67 28.06 -11.54 20.94
N ASP A 68 28.22 -12.66 21.65
CA ASP A 68 27.09 -13.30 22.34
C ASP A 68 26.51 -12.37 23.41
N PHE A 69 27.37 -11.76 24.23
CA PHE A 69 26.93 -10.82 25.27
C PHE A 69 26.21 -9.62 24.67
N TYR A 70 26.74 -9.06 23.58
CA TYR A 70 26.10 -7.98 22.84
C TYR A 70 24.70 -8.37 22.37
N ILE A 71 24.54 -9.54 21.76
CA ILE A 71 23.26 -10.04 21.27
C ILE A 71 22.28 -10.27 22.42
N LEU A 72 22.70 -10.94 23.50
CA LEU A 72 21.87 -11.18 24.68
C LEU A 72 21.41 -9.87 25.34
N GLN A 73 22.30 -8.88 25.42
CA GLN A 73 21.98 -7.55 25.93
C GLN A 73 20.98 -6.82 25.02
N MET A 74 21.15 -6.90 23.70
CA MET A 74 20.24 -6.30 22.74
C MET A 74 18.86 -6.95 22.72
N ILE A 75 18.79 -8.27 22.88
CA ILE A 75 17.51 -8.99 23.06
C ILE A 75 16.79 -8.45 24.30
N LYS A 76 17.49 -8.40 25.44
CA LYS A 76 16.90 -7.90 26.69
C LYS A 76 16.42 -6.45 26.54
N LEU A 77 17.24 -5.58 25.92
CA LEU A 77 16.89 -4.19 25.69
C LEU A 77 15.63 -4.03 24.84
N ASN A 78 15.49 -4.81 23.75
CA ASN A 78 14.34 -4.75 22.86
C ASN A 78 13.04 -5.28 23.51
N ILE A 79 13.16 -6.15 24.50
CA ILE A 79 12.01 -6.68 25.25
C ILE A 79 11.60 -5.71 26.37
N THR A 80 12.55 -5.21 27.16
CA THR A 80 12.24 -4.48 28.41
C THR A 80 12.07 -2.97 28.23
N SER A 81 12.64 -2.37 27.19
CA SER A 81 12.61 -0.91 27.00
C SER A 81 11.52 -0.49 26.02
N ASP A 82 10.58 0.34 26.47
CA ASP A 82 9.48 0.86 25.63
C ASP A 82 9.98 1.74 24.47
N THR A 83 11.15 2.36 24.63
CA THR A 83 11.81 3.18 23.60
C THR A 83 12.75 2.37 22.70
N SER A 84 12.81 1.05 22.87
CA SER A 84 13.67 0.21 22.04
C SER A 84 13.22 0.19 20.58
N PRO A 85 14.13 -0.06 19.63
CA PRO A 85 13.82 -0.13 18.20
C PRO A 85 12.65 -1.07 17.88
N TYR A 86 12.63 -2.26 18.50
CA TYR A 86 11.55 -3.22 18.33
C TYR A 86 10.21 -2.67 18.84
N ARG A 87 10.14 -2.21 20.10
CA ARG A 87 8.91 -1.66 20.70
C ARG A 87 8.40 -0.40 19.99
N HIS A 88 9.31 0.43 19.48
CA HIS A 88 8.95 1.64 18.75
C HIS A 88 8.31 1.32 17.39
N LYS A 89 8.81 0.29 16.71
CA LYS A 89 8.36 -0.16 15.39
C LYS A 89 7.09 -1.02 15.47
N TYR A 90 6.98 -1.87 16.49
CA TYR A 90 5.88 -2.80 16.69
C TYR A 90 5.05 -2.41 17.92
N LYS A 91 4.52 -1.18 17.92
CA LYS A 91 3.60 -0.76 18.98
C LYS A 91 2.34 -1.63 18.90
N PRO A 92 1.93 -2.29 19.99
CA PRO A 92 0.65 -2.97 20.01
C PRO A 92 -0.44 -1.93 19.73
N ILE A 93 -1.28 -2.21 18.73
CA ILE A 93 -2.52 -1.46 18.55
C ILE A 93 -3.31 -1.67 19.85
N PRO A 94 -3.90 -0.63 20.45
CA PRO A 94 -4.76 -0.83 21.61
C PRO A 94 -5.87 -1.80 21.23
N VAL A 95 -5.79 -3.02 21.76
CA VAL A 95 -6.82 -4.03 21.62
C VAL A 95 -7.75 -3.85 22.80
N ASP A 96 -9.02 -3.57 22.52
CA ASP A 96 -10.05 -3.66 23.54
C ASP A 96 -10.29 -5.14 23.84
N ASP A 97 -9.81 -5.61 25.00
CA ASP A 97 -9.97 -6.99 25.48
C ASP A 97 -11.45 -7.43 25.56
N ASN A 98 -12.39 -6.49 25.49
CA ASN A 98 -13.82 -6.74 25.53
C ASN A 98 -14.44 -7.05 24.15
N VAL A 99 -13.65 -6.98 23.06
CA VAL A 99 -14.11 -7.25 21.69
C VAL A 99 -13.86 -8.72 21.32
N ASP A 100 -14.90 -9.55 21.42
CA ASP A 100 -14.88 -10.91 20.89
C ASP A 100 -15.16 -10.88 19.38
N TRP A 101 -14.10 -11.03 18.57
CA TRP A 101 -14.19 -11.05 17.11
C TRP A 101 -15.06 -12.20 16.57
N ARG A 102 -15.32 -13.25 17.36
CA ARG A 102 -16.26 -14.33 16.98
C ARG A 102 -17.72 -13.94 17.20
N ARG A 103 -17.97 -12.90 17.98
CA ARG A 103 -19.29 -12.30 18.24
C ARG A 103 -19.50 -11.02 17.46
N LEU A 104 -18.55 -10.63 16.62
CA LEU A 104 -18.79 -9.55 15.67
C LEU A 104 -19.94 -10.00 14.76
N ASN A 105 -21.10 -9.37 14.92
CA ASN A 105 -22.18 -9.45 13.95
C ASN A 105 -21.74 -8.64 12.72
N ILE A 106 -20.86 -9.23 11.91
CA ILE A 106 -20.60 -8.75 10.56
C ILE A 106 -21.89 -9.02 9.82
N ILE A 107 -22.71 -7.99 9.70
CA ILE A 107 -23.80 -8.02 8.74
C ILE A 107 -23.09 -8.15 7.40
N ASP A 108 -23.35 -9.23 6.66
CA ASP A 108 -23.10 -9.25 5.23
C ASP A 108 -23.96 -8.12 4.66
N ASN A 109 -23.44 -6.90 4.64
CA ASN A 109 -23.99 -5.84 3.83
C ASN A 109 -23.80 -6.35 2.41
N GLN A 110 -24.83 -7.03 1.90
CA GLN A 110 -25.10 -7.17 0.48
C GLN A 110 -25.46 -5.77 -0.05
N GLU A 111 -24.55 -4.81 0.11
CA GLU A 111 -24.52 -3.70 -0.81
C GLU A 111 -24.20 -4.35 -2.15
N GLU A 112 -25.25 -4.71 -2.90
CA GLU A 112 -25.15 -5.08 -4.31
C GLU A 112 -24.27 -3.99 -4.92
N GLU A 113 -23.03 -4.35 -5.28
CA GLU A 113 -22.18 -3.42 -6.00
C GLU A 113 -22.99 -3.00 -7.22
N PRO A 114 -23.40 -1.73 -7.34
CA PRO A 114 -24.26 -1.33 -8.43
C PRO A 114 -23.53 -1.66 -9.72
N ASP A 115 -24.24 -2.30 -10.67
CA ASP A 115 -23.63 -2.68 -11.94
C ASP A 115 -23.10 -1.42 -12.62
N LYS A 116 -21.77 -1.25 -12.51
CA LYS A 116 -21.05 -0.08 -13.03
C LYS A 116 -21.25 0.02 -14.54
N ASN A 117 -21.44 -1.11 -15.22
CA ASN A 117 -21.68 -1.15 -16.67
C ASN A 117 -23.08 -0.66 -17.02
N GLU A 118 -24.10 -1.04 -16.26
CA GLU A 118 -25.47 -0.54 -16.44
C GLU A 118 -25.53 0.96 -16.19
N TYR A 119 -24.90 1.45 -15.11
CA TYR A 119 -24.81 2.87 -14.82
C TYR A 119 -24.13 3.65 -15.97
N ILE A 120 -23.00 3.17 -16.49
CA ILE A 120 -22.29 3.82 -17.61
C ILE A 120 -23.15 3.82 -18.88
N ARG A 121 -23.82 2.71 -19.19
CA ARG A 121 -24.70 2.58 -20.37
C ARG A 121 -25.84 3.59 -20.32
N ASP A 122 -26.51 3.72 -19.18
CA ASP A 122 -27.63 4.63 -19.00
C ASP A 122 -27.19 6.08 -19.15
N ARG A 123 -26.03 6.45 -18.58
CA ARG A 123 -25.43 7.78 -18.76
C ARG A 123 -25.05 8.07 -20.21
N LEU A 124 -24.53 7.10 -20.95
CA LEU A 124 -24.20 7.27 -22.37
C LEU A 124 -25.46 7.48 -23.22
N GLN A 125 -26.55 6.77 -22.90
CA GLN A 125 -27.85 6.97 -23.56
C GLN A 125 -28.45 8.35 -23.26
N GLU A 126 -28.35 8.84 -22.02
CA GLU A 126 -28.73 10.21 -21.67
C GLU A 126 -27.99 11.23 -22.52
N VAL A 127 -26.66 11.12 -22.63
CA VAL A 127 -25.84 12.03 -23.44
C VAL A 127 -26.25 11.97 -24.92
N ARG A 128 -26.57 10.77 -25.44
CA ARG A 128 -27.02 10.62 -26.83
C ARG A 128 -28.36 11.29 -27.09
N LYS A 129 -29.35 11.09 -26.20
CA LYS A 129 -30.66 11.79 -26.28
C LYS A 129 -30.50 13.31 -26.22
N ILE A 130 -29.61 13.80 -25.35
CA ILE A 130 -29.31 15.23 -25.26
C ILE A 130 -28.69 15.73 -26.56
N LEU A 131 -27.70 15.01 -27.11
CA LEU A 131 -27.06 15.36 -28.37
C LEU A 131 -28.06 15.39 -29.54
N ASP A 132 -28.93 14.39 -29.66
CA ASP A 132 -29.96 14.32 -30.71
C ASP A 132 -31.01 15.42 -30.57
N SER A 133 -31.26 15.89 -29.35
CA SER A 133 -32.17 17.00 -29.06
C SER A 133 -31.54 18.39 -29.22
N LEU A 134 -30.24 18.49 -29.46
CA LEU A 134 -29.55 19.75 -29.71
C LEU A 134 -29.55 19.99 -31.22
N GLU A 135 -30.06 21.14 -31.66
CA GLU A 135 -30.03 21.56 -33.07
C GLU A 135 -28.62 22.01 -33.49
N ILE A 136 -27.69 21.06 -33.54
CA ILE A 136 -26.28 21.28 -33.86
C ILE A 136 -25.98 20.78 -35.28
N SER A 137 -25.00 21.37 -35.95
CA SER A 137 -24.58 20.94 -37.29
C SER A 137 -24.10 19.48 -37.28
N GLU A 138 -24.41 18.73 -38.35
CA GLU A 138 -23.97 17.33 -38.52
C GLU A 138 -22.45 17.15 -38.41
N SER A 139 -21.68 18.15 -38.85
CA SER A 139 -20.21 18.19 -38.69
C SER A 139 -19.77 18.16 -37.22
N ALA A 140 -20.42 18.95 -36.38
CA ALA A 140 -20.10 19.04 -34.95
C ALA A 140 -20.58 17.80 -34.18
N ILE A 141 -21.70 17.20 -34.58
CA ILE A 141 -22.14 15.89 -34.08
C ILE A 141 -21.08 14.83 -34.41
N ARG A 142 -20.60 14.78 -35.66
CA ARG A 142 -19.57 13.80 -36.07
C ARG A 142 -18.27 13.95 -35.28
N ILE A 143 -17.79 15.18 -35.09
CA ILE A 143 -16.59 15.49 -34.30
C ILE A 143 -16.76 15.04 -32.84
N PHE A 144 -17.93 15.34 -32.24
CA PHE A 144 -18.23 14.92 -30.87
C PHE A 144 -18.29 13.40 -30.75
N THR A 145 -18.96 12.71 -31.68
CA THR A 145 -19.08 11.24 -31.65
C THR A 145 -17.75 10.53 -31.78
N TRP A 146 -16.86 11.03 -32.63
CA TRP A 146 -15.51 10.51 -32.82
C TRP A 146 -14.69 10.59 -31.53
N LYS A 147 -14.77 11.70 -30.81
CA LYS A 147 -13.97 11.87 -29.60
C LYS A 147 -14.59 11.22 -28.36
N PHE A 148 -15.89 11.37 -28.18
CA PHE A 148 -16.59 11.01 -26.94
C PHE A 148 -17.08 9.55 -26.94
N PHE A 149 -17.64 9.08 -28.06
CA PHE A 149 -18.18 7.72 -28.15
C PHE A 149 -17.17 6.71 -28.73
N ALA A 150 -16.41 7.09 -29.76
CA ALA A 150 -15.40 6.20 -30.35
C ALA A 150 -14.06 6.22 -29.58
N GLY A 151 -13.80 7.26 -28.78
CA GLY A 151 -12.57 7.38 -27.99
C GLY A 151 -11.31 7.72 -28.81
N GLU A 152 -11.48 8.06 -30.08
CA GLU A 152 -10.39 8.25 -31.03
C GLU A 152 -9.63 9.57 -30.79
N SER A 153 -8.40 9.65 -31.30
CA SER A 153 -7.62 10.88 -31.26
C SER A 153 -8.06 11.86 -32.34
N PHE A 154 -7.96 13.17 -32.05
CA PHE A 154 -8.10 14.21 -33.08
C PHE A 154 -6.88 14.29 -34.01
N ALA A 155 -5.83 13.51 -33.74
CA ALA A 155 -4.70 13.35 -34.66
C ALA A 155 -5.09 12.53 -35.90
N ASP A 156 -6.00 11.58 -35.73
CA ASP A 156 -6.43 10.62 -36.76
C ASP A 156 -7.76 11.04 -37.40
N TRP A 157 -8.18 12.29 -37.20
CA TRP A 157 -9.42 12.81 -37.75
C TRP A 157 -9.32 12.95 -39.28
N PRO A 158 -10.22 12.33 -40.06
CA PRO A 158 -10.13 12.29 -41.52
C PRO A 158 -10.66 13.55 -42.22
N GLY A 159 -11.12 14.56 -41.48
CA GLY A 159 -11.70 15.78 -42.05
C GLY A 159 -10.70 16.92 -42.28
N PRO A 160 -11.09 17.95 -43.05
CA PRO A 160 -10.23 19.08 -43.40
C PRO A 160 -10.01 20.07 -42.23
N GLU A 161 -10.68 19.90 -41.09
CA GLU A 161 -10.63 20.81 -39.96
C GLU A 161 -9.29 20.76 -39.22
N SER A 162 -8.81 21.92 -38.78
CA SER A 162 -7.59 21.98 -37.97
C SER A 162 -7.81 21.43 -36.56
N LYS A 163 -6.75 20.91 -35.93
CA LYS A 163 -6.82 20.41 -34.55
C LYS A 163 -7.41 21.42 -33.56
N LYS A 164 -7.13 22.71 -33.76
CA LYS A 164 -7.64 23.79 -32.89
C LYS A 164 -9.16 23.92 -33.02
N GLU A 165 -9.68 23.92 -34.24
CA GLU A 165 -11.12 23.98 -34.52
C GLU A 165 -11.85 22.75 -33.98
N LEU A 166 -11.27 21.54 -34.10
CA LEU A 166 -11.83 20.31 -33.53
C LEU A 166 -12.03 20.42 -32.01
N TYR A 167 -11.03 20.93 -31.28
CA TYR A 167 -11.16 21.12 -29.84
C TYR A 167 -12.16 22.22 -29.46
N GLU A 168 -12.24 23.31 -30.23
CA GLU A 168 -13.19 24.39 -29.98
C GLU A 168 -14.64 23.92 -30.21
N ILE A 169 -14.89 23.20 -31.30
CA ILE A 169 -16.19 22.60 -31.61
C ILE A 169 -16.56 21.58 -30.54
N TYR A 170 -15.63 20.67 -30.20
CA TYR A 170 -15.86 19.68 -29.14
C TYR A 170 -16.22 20.32 -27.80
N LYS A 171 -15.47 21.34 -27.37
CA LYS A 171 -15.75 22.07 -26.11
C LYS A 171 -17.10 22.77 -26.15
N ARG A 172 -17.49 23.37 -27.28
CA ARG A 172 -18.78 24.03 -27.44
C ARG A 172 -19.94 23.03 -27.33
N VAL A 173 -19.84 21.89 -28.01
CA VAL A 173 -20.85 20.82 -27.95
C VAL A 173 -20.92 20.22 -26.55
N PHE A 174 -19.77 19.93 -25.94
CA PHE A 174 -19.70 19.39 -24.57
C PHE A 174 -20.34 20.33 -23.55
N LYS A 175 -20.06 21.64 -23.66
CA LYS A 175 -20.70 22.66 -22.82
C LYS A 175 -22.21 22.71 -23.04
N ALA A 176 -22.69 22.67 -24.28
CA ALA A 176 -24.12 22.66 -24.58
C ALA A 176 -24.83 21.43 -23.99
N ILE A 177 -24.20 20.26 -24.02
CA ILE A 177 -24.72 19.03 -23.38
C ILE A 177 -24.80 19.20 -21.87
N LEU A 178 -23.75 19.76 -21.24
CA LEU A 178 -23.74 20.02 -19.79
C LEU A 178 -24.80 21.06 -19.38
N ASP A 179 -24.90 22.16 -20.11
CA ASP A 179 -25.88 23.22 -19.81
C ASP A 179 -27.33 22.69 -19.96
N LYS A 180 -27.56 21.75 -20.89
CA LYS A 180 -28.87 21.09 -21.05
C LYS A 180 -29.14 20.05 -19.97
N LYS A 181 -28.10 19.32 -19.53
CA LYS A 181 -28.19 18.37 -18.42
C LYS A 181 -28.47 19.06 -17.07
N ASP A 182 -27.87 20.22 -16.85
CA ASP A 182 -28.05 21.04 -15.64
C ASP A 182 -29.38 21.81 -15.64
N GLY A 183 -30.19 21.70 -16.69
CA GLY A 183 -31.45 22.46 -16.84
C GLY A 183 -31.24 23.97 -17.00
N LYS A 184 -30.03 24.41 -17.33
CA LYS A 184 -29.68 25.83 -17.55
C LYS A 184 -30.05 26.32 -18.95
N LEU A 185 -30.29 25.41 -19.88
CA LEU A 185 -30.91 25.70 -21.18
C LEU A 185 -32.43 25.49 -21.08
N LEU A 186 -33.12 26.50 -20.56
CA LEU A 186 -34.56 26.67 -20.76
C LEU A 186 -34.74 27.30 -22.15
N PHE A 187 -35.29 26.51 -23.08
CA PHE A 187 -35.83 26.88 -24.41
C PHE A 187 -35.15 28.04 -25.15
#